data_AF-A0A6A5WJI7-F1
#
_entry.id   AF-A0A6A5WJI7-F1
#
_cell.length_a   1.000
_cell.length_b   1.000
_cell.length_c   1.000
_cell.angle_alpha   90.00
_cell.angle_beta   90.00
_cell.angle_gamma   90.00
#
_symmetry.space_group_name_H-M   'P 1'
#
loop_
_entity.id
_entity.type
_entity.pdbx_description
1 polymer ?
#
loop_
_entity_poly.entity_id
_entity_poly.type
_entity_poly.pdbx_seq_one_letter_code
_entity_poly.pdbx_strand_id
1 'polypeptide(L)'
;MHKAKYMSYFLQANRPRVSDIEYHLARAAEKLPSTHLFKKYLCWETRLRQLKAHMDSQKPSGIRGLWADKRDSSQWFTFWAVVVIGTLGIVITSLGLIVSIIQTVGTFKGLQ
;
A
#
# COMPACT_ATOMS: atom_id res chain seq x y z
N MET A 1 9.32 28.02 -11.35
CA MET A 1 8.00 27.70 -11.93
C MET A 1 8.12 26.44 -12.78
N HIS A 2 7.89 25.24 -12.24
CA HIS A 2 8.11 23.98 -12.98
C HIS A 2 7.13 22.88 -12.54
N LYS A 3 5.82 23.10 -12.69
CA LYS A 3 4.79 22.09 -12.33
C LYS A 3 3.58 22.02 -13.26
N ALA A 4 3.62 22.67 -14.42
CA ALA A 4 2.46 22.72 -15.34
C ALA A 4 2.46 21.64 -16.44
N LYS A 5 3.50 20.81 -16.56
CA LYS A 5 3.64 19.86 -17.69
C LYS A 5 2.73 18.63 -17.59
N TYR A 6 2.09 18.40 -16.44
CA TYR A 6 1.22 17.24 -16.21
C TYR A 6 -0.27 17.60 -16.17
N MET A 7 -0.61 18.87 -16.36
CA MET A 7 -1.97 19.39 -16.23
C MET A 7 -2.67 19.59 -17.59
N SER A 8 -2.09 19.05 -18.66
CA SER A 8 -2.66 19.08 -20.02
C SER A 8 -3.30 17.75 -20.44
N TYR A 9 -3.29 16.73 -19.57
CA TYR A 9 -3.88 15.42 -19.90
C TYR A 9 -5.41 15.40 -19.83
N PHE A 10 -6.06 16.42 -19.26
CA PHE A 10 -7.50 16.34 -18.91
C PHE A 10 -8.42 17.32 -19.64
N LEU A 11 -7.94 18.18 -20.56
CA LEU A 11 -8.77 19.26 -21.13
C LEU A 11 -8.55 19.46 -22.64
N GLN A 12 -8.92 18.49 -23.47
CA GLN A 12 -9.15 18.74 -24.89
C GLN A 12 -10.56 18.27 -25.28
N ALA A 13 -11.54 19.15 -25.02
CA ALA A 13 -12.97 18.87 -25.00
C ALA A 13 -13.62 18.50 -26.36
N ASN A 14 -12.87 18.27 -27.45
CA ASN A 14 -13.48 18.08 -28.78
C ASN A 14 -12.71 17.14 -29.74
N ARG A 15 -11.73 16.36 -29.26
CA ARG A 15 -11.02 15.36 -30.08
C ARG A 15 -10.61 14.18 -29.19
N PRO A 16 -11.37 13.08 -29.11
CA PRO A 16 -10.89 11.88 -28.43
C PRO A 16 -9.65 11.34 -29.19
N ARG A 17 -8.51 11.18 -28.51
CA ARG A 17 -7.31 10.59 -29.13
C ARG A 17 -7.48 9.07 -29.20
N VAL A 18 -6.95 8.43 -30.23
CA VAL A 18 -7.07 6.97 -30.45
C VAL A 18 -6.57 6.15 -29.25
N SER A 19 -5.57 6.65 -28.52
CA SER A 19 -5.10 6.06 -27.26
C SER A 19 -6.12 6.16 -26.11
N ASP A 20 -6.92 7.23 -26.05
CA ASP A 20 -8.07 7.31 -25.14
C ASP A 20 -9.14 6.30 -25.56
N ILE A 21 -9.36 6.10 -26.86
CA ILE A 21 -10.33 5.13 -27.37
C ILE A 21 -9.89 3.70 -27.04
N GLU A 22 -8.63 3.33 -27.26
CA GLU A 22 -8.10 2.01 -26.85
C GLU A 22 -8.13 1.84 -25.33
N TYR A 23 -7.77 2.86 -24.56
CA TYR A 23 -7.87 2.84 -23.10
C TYR A 23 -9.32 2.69 -22.63
N HIS A 24 -10.27 3.40 -23.26
CA HIS A 24 -11.69 3.30 -22.97
C HIS A 24 -12.32 2.00 -23.47
N LEU A 25 -11.84 1.41 -24.57
CA LEU A 25 -12.28 0.11 -25.11
C LEU A 25 -11.79 -1.05 -24.25
N ALA A 26 -10.50 -1.05 -23.88
CA ALA A 26 -9.92 -2.02 -22.96
C ALA A 26 -10.60 -1.95 -21.58
N ARG A 27 -11.05 -0.76 -21.17
CA ARG A 27 -11.75 -0.53 -19.90
C ARG A 27 -13.27 -0.70 -19.96
N ALA A 28 -13.87 -0.58 -21.14
CA ALA A 28 -15.27 -0.97 -21.38
C ALA A 28 -15.42 -2.51 -21.38
N ALA A 29 -14.35 -3.22 -21.75
CA ALA A 29 -14.25 -4.67 -21.58
C ALA A 29 -13.98 -5.08 -20.12
N GLU A 30 -13.44 -4.17 -19.29
CA GLU A 30 -13.21 -4.39 -17.86
C GLU A 30 -14.53 -4.20 -17.08
N LYS A 31 -14.87 -5.17 -16.22
CA LYS A 31 -16.14 -5.18 -15.48
C LYS A 31 -16.13 -4.05 -14.43
N LEU A 32 -16.59 -2.86 -14.83
CA LEU A 32 -16.69 -1.69 -13.96
C LEU A 32 -17.50 -2.03 -12.69
N PRO A 33 -17.10 -1.52 -11.51
CA PRO A 33 -17.79 -1.78 -10.26
C PRO A 33 -19.25 -1.31 -10.31
N SER A 34 -20.12 -2.02 -9.57
CA SER A 34 -21.57 -1.89 -9.68
C SER A 34 -22.07 -0.45 -9.61
N THR A 35 -22.90 -0.07 -10.59
CA THR A 35 -23.34 1.31 -10.85
C THR A 35 -24.20 1.92 -9.75
N HIS A 36 -24.77 1.10 -8.86
CA HIS A 36 -25.72 1.51 -7.83
C HIS A 36 -25.16 2.57 -6.86
N LEU A 37 -23.87 2.51 -6.52
CA LEU A 37 -23.23 3.46 -5.59
C LEU A 37 -23.03 4.86 -6.20
N PHE A 38 -22.91 4.94 -7.52
CA PHE A 38 -22.54 6.17 -8.22
C PHE A 38 -23.74 6.88 -8.84
N LYS A 39 -24.89 6.20 -8.97
CA LYS A 39 -26.13 6.71 -9.56
C LYS A 39 -26.65 7.99 -8.88
N LYS A 40 -26.27 8.23 -7.62
CA LYS A 40 -26.55 9.48 -6.89
C LYS A 40 -25.87 10.71 -7.50
N TYR A 41 -24.78 10.52 -8.25
CA TYR A 41 -23.95 11.58 -8.80
C TYR A 41 -24.01 11.60 -10.33
N LEU A 42 -25.20 11.79 -10.91
CA LEU A 42 -25.48 11.66 -12.36
C LEU A 42 -24.42 12.29 -13.29
N CYS A 43 -23.93 13.51 -13.01
CA CYS A 43 -22.95 14.16 -13.88
C CYS A 43 -21.48 13.74 -13.62
N TRP A 44 -21.18 13.12 -12.47
CA TRP A 44 -19.83 12.66 -12.12
C TRP A 44 -19.70 11.13 -12.13
N GLU A 45 -20.79 10.42 -12.35
CA GLU A 45 -20.93 8.97 -12.25
C GLU A 45 -19.84 8.24 -13.03
N THR A 46 -19.62 8.66 -14.28
CA THR A 46 -18.61 8.09 -15.19
C THR A 46 -17.19 8.36 -14.69
N ARG A 47 -16.90 9.57 -14.22
CA ARG A 47 -15.56 9.93 -13.71
C ARG A 47 -15.24 9.26 -12.38
N LEU A 48 -16.22 9.17 -11.49
CA LEU A 48 -16.08 8.47 -10.21
C LEU A 48 -15.87 6.97 -10.39
N ARG A 49 -16.55 6.35 -11.36
CA ARG A 49 -16.28 4.96 -11.74
C ARG A 49 -14.87 4.75 -12.28
N GLN A 50 -14.42 5.62 -13.19
CA GLN A 50 -13.06 5.56 -13.74
C GLN A 50 -12.00 5.76 -12.66
N LEU A 51 -12.21 6.71 -11.74
CA LEU A 51 -11.34 6.98 -10.61
C LEU A 51 -11.31 5.80 -9.62
N LYS A 52 -12.46 5.22 -9.29
CA LYS A 52 -12.55 4.05 -8.41
C LYS A 52 -11.77 2.87 -8.99
N ALA A 53 -12.02 2.56 -10.26
CA ALA A 53 -11.31 1.49 -10.94
C ALA A 53 -9.81 1.81 -11.10
N HIS A 54 -9.40 3.09 -11.16
CA HIS A 54 -7.99 3.46 -11.22
C HIS A 54 -7.33 3.30 -9.85
N MET A 55 -7.98 3.75 -8.79
CA MET A 55 -7.53 3.51 -7.41
C MET A 55 -7.45 2.02 -7.07
N ASP A 56 -8.40 1.21 -7.55
CA ASP A 56 -8.39 -0.23 -7.33
C ASP A 56 -7.25 -0.92 -8.10
N SER A 57 -6.93 -0.45 -9.32
CA SER A 57 -5.78 -0.93 -10.09
C SER A 57 -4.44 -0.48 -9.51
N GLN A 58 -4.41 0.68 -8.86
CA GLN A 58 -3.23 1.29 -8.26
C GLN A 58 -3.03 0.80 -6.83
N LYS A 59 -3.12 -0.51 -6.58
CA LYS A 59 -2.82 -1.09 -5.27
C LYS A 59 -1.32 -0.86 -5.00
N PRO A 60 -0.93 0.04 -4.09
CA PRO A 60 0.47 0.37 -3.92
C PRO A 60 1.12 -0.71 -3.05
N SER A 61 1.74 -1.69 -3.70
CA SER A 61 2.55 -2.73 -3.04
C SER A 61 3.94 -2.17 -2.69
N GLY A 62 4.01 -1.38 -1.62
CA GLY A 62 5.27 -0.83 -1.13
C GLY A 62 5.35 -0.84 0.39
N ILE A 63 6.56 -1.04 0.95
CA ILE A 63 6.80 -1.06 2.40
C ILE A 63 6.40 0.28 3.06
N ARG A 64 6.71 1.41 2.41
CA ARG A 64 6.23 2.74 2.84
C ARG A 64 4.70 2.88 2.72
N GLY A 65 4.11 2.22 1.73
CA GLY A 65 2.67 2.12 1.55
C GLY A 65 2.02 1.33 2.69
N LEU A 66 2.52 0.15 3.02
CA LEU A 66 2.07 -0.66 4.16
C LEU A 66 2.23 0.07 5.51
N TRP A 67 3.18 1.00 5.62
CA TRP A 67 3.36 1.79 6.83
C TRP A 67 2.28 2.88 7.01
N ALA A 68 1.96 3.61 5.93
CA ALA A 68 1.05 4.76 5.96
C ALA A 68 -0.39 4.45 5.52
N ASP A 69 -0.59 3.44 4.67
CA ASP A 69 -1.86 3.07 4.07
C ASP A 69 -2.57 2.00 4.90
N LYS A 70 -3.65 2.39 5.58
CA LYS A 70 -4.52 1.52 6.39
C LYS A 70 -5.68 0.92 5.58
N ARG A 71 -5.75 1.10 4.25
CA ARG A 71 -6.91 0.68 3.45
C ARG A 71 -7.12 -0.84 3.43
N ASP A 72 -6.05 -1.62 3.58
CA ASP A 72 -6.11 -3.07 3.82
C ASP A 72 -5.71 -3.39 5.26
N SER A 73 -6.64 -3.23 6.21
CA SER A 73 -6.40 -3.45 7.65
C SER A 73 -5.80 -4.82 7.98
N SER A 74 -6.09 -5.86 7.19
CA SER A 74 -5.56 -7.21 7.40
C SER A 74 -4.06 -7.28 7.14
N GLN A 75 -3.58 -6.69 6.04
CA GLN A 75 -2.15 -6.64 5.68
C GLN A 75 -1.36 -5.70 6.58
N TRP A 76 -1.97 -4.58 6.97
CA TRP A 76 -1.37 -3.62 7.89
C TRP A 76 -1.10 -4.26 9.26
N PHE A 77 -2.05 -5.03 9.80
CA PHE A 77 -1.88 -5.71 11.09
C PHE A 77 -0.81 -6.81 11.05
N THR A 78 -0.78 -7.63 9.99
CA THR A 78 0.24 -8.68 9.85
C THR A 78 1.64 -8.09 9.78
N PHE A 79 1.82 -6.98 9.07
CA PHE A 79 3.10 -6.27 9.03
C PHE A 79 3.55 -5.83 10.43
N TRP A 80 2.70 -5.14 11.19
CA TRP A 80 3.04 -4.70 12.55
C TRP A 80 3.24 -5.85 13.53
N ALA A 81 2.47 -6.94 13.41
CA ALA A 81 2.66 -8.14 14.22
C ALA A 81 4.06 -8.73 14.03
N VAL A 82 4.52 -8.88 12.79
CA VAL A 82 5.86 -9.38 12.48
C VAL A 82 6.94 -8.44 13.01
N VAL A 83 6.77 -7.12 12.84
CA VAL A 83 7.72 -6.13 13.35
C VAL A 83 7.85 -6.21 14.87
N VAL A 84 6.73 -6.29 15.59
CA VAL A 84 6.74 -6.37 17.06
C VAL A 84 7.32 -7.69 17.54
N ILE A 85 6.86 -8.82 17.01
CA ILE A 85 7.34 -10.15 17.43
C ILE A 85 8.83 -10.30 17.10
N GLY A 86 9.26 -9.90 15.91
CA GLY A 86 10.65 -9.96 15.49
C GLY A 86 11.55 -9.09 16.37
N THR A 87 11.12 -7.86 16.67
CA THR A 87 11.88 -6.95 17.54
C THR A 87 11.98 -7.49 18.96
N LEU A 88 10.88 -7.98 19.53
CA LEU A 88 10.87 -8.60 20.86
C LEU A 88 11.79 -9.83 20.90
N GLY A 89 11.75 -10.68 19.88
CA GLY A 89 12.62 -11.85 19.76
C GLY A 89 14.09 -11.46 19.79
N ILE A 90 14.50 -10.48 18.98
CA ILE A 90 15.88 -9.97 18.96
C ILE A 90 16.30 -9.46 20.34
N VAL A 91 15.44 -8.68 21.02
CA VAL A 91 15.73 -8.15 22.35
C VAL A 91 15.90 -9.28 23.36
N ILE A 92 14.98 -10.23 23.40
CA ILE A 92 15.01 -11.37 24.32
C ILE A 92 16.27 -12.21 24.09
N THR A 93 16.59 -12.55 22.84
CA THR A 93 17.80 -13.29 22.49
C THR A 93 19.06 -12.51 22.87
N SER A 94 19.09 -11.20 22.64
CA SER A 94 20.25 -10.36 23.02
C SER A 94 20.48 -10.35 24.52
N LEU A 95 19.41 -10.20 25.31
CA LEU A 95 19.48 -10.26 26.77
C LEU A 95 19.92 -11.65 27.24
N GLY A 96 19.36 -12.71 26.63
CA GLY A 96 19.74 -14.10 26.92
C GLY A 96 21.22 -14.37 26.65
N LEU A 97 21.77 -13.82 25.56
CA LEU A 97 23.20 -13.92 25.25
C LEU A 97 24.06 -13.26 26.32
N ILE A 98 23.69 -12.06 26.79
CA ILE A 98 24.41 -11.35 27.85
C ILE A 98 24.40 -12.17 29.15
N VAL A 99 23.22 -12.65 29.57
CA VAL A 99 23.09 -13.50 30.75
C VAL A 99 23.96 -14.75 30.61
N SER A 100 23.99 -15.35 29.41
CA SER A 100 24.80 -16.54 29.13
C SER A 100 26.29 -16.30 29.32
N ILE A 101 26.82 -15.16 28.87
CA ILE A 101 28.22 -14.82 29.08
C ILE A 101 28.53 -14.63 30.57
N ILE A 102 27.65 -13.92 31.30
CA ILE A 102 27.84 -13.66 32.73
C ILE A 102 27.86 -14.96 33.53
N GLN A 103 26.91 -15.89 33.30
CA GLN A 103 26.87 -17.18 34.01
C GLN A 103 28.09 -18.04 33.69
N THR A 104 28.58 -18.04 32.44
CA THR A 104 29.74 -18.82 32.05
C THR A 104 30.97 -18.32 32.78
N VAL A 105 31.22 -17.00 32.79
CA VAL A 105 32.34 -16.40 33.52
C VAL A 105 32.21 -16.63 35.04
N GLY A 106 31.01 -16.46 35.60
CA GLY A 106 30.75 -16.69 37.02
C GLY A 106 31.03 -18.13 37.44
N THR A 107 30.57 -19.10 36.65
CA THR A 107 30.81 -20.53 36.88
C THR A 107 32.29 -20.87 36.86
N PHE A 108 33.05 -20.37 35.88
CA PHE A 108 34.49 -20.59 35.83
C PHE A 108 35.23 -20.01 37.04
N LYS A 109 34.83 -18.82 37.50
CA LYS A 109 35.42 -18.20 38.69
C LYS A 109 35.03 -18.91 40.00
N GLY A 110 33.84 -19.51 40.07
CA GLY A 110 33.38 -20.23 41.25
C GLY A 110 33.97 -21.64 41.39
N LEU A 111 34.56 -22.18 40.31
CA LEU A 111 35.23 -23.48 40.29
C LEU A 111 36.74 -23.41 40.58
N GLN A 112 37.30 -22.20 40.66
CA GLN A 112 38.72 -21.93 40.91
C GLN A 112 38.94 -21.47 42.35
#